data_AF-M1EHU6-F1
#
_entry.id   AF-M1EHU6-F1
#
_cell.length_a   1.000
_cell.length_b   1.000
_cell.length_c   1.000
_cell.angle_alpha   90.00
_cell.angle_beta   90.00
_cell.angle_gamma   90.00
#
_symmetry.space_group_name_H-M   'P 1'
#
loop_
_entity.id
_entity.type
_entity.pdbx_description
1 polymer ?
#
loop_
_entity_poly.entity_id
_entity_poly.type
_entity_poly.pdbx_seq_one_letter_code
_entity_poly.pdbx_strand_id
1 'polypeptide(L)'
;GNPRKGRILGIIDAIQDAVGPPKQAAADRRTVEKTWKLMDKVVRLCQNPKLQLKNSPPYILDILPDTYQHLRLILSKYDDNQKLAQLSENEYFKIYIDSLMKKSKRAIRLFKEGKER
;
A
#
# COMPACT_ATOMS: atom_id res chain seq x y z
N GLY A 1 5.97 -40.18 -14.59
CA GLY A 1 4.92 -39.34 -14.00
C GLY A 1 5.56 -38.11 -13.40
N ASN A 2 5.11 -36.93 -13.82
CA ASN A 2 5.67 -35.63 -13.46
C ASN A 2 5.02 -35.06 -12.19
N PRO A 3 5.79 -34.52 -11.23
CA PRO A 3 5.28 -33.49 -10.32
C PRO A 3 6.09 -32.19 -10.47
N ARG A 4 5.58 -31.27 -11.30
CA ARG A 4 5.96 -29.85 -11.30
C ARG A 4 4.99 -29.09 -10.39
N LYS A 5 5.48 -28.52 -9.28
CA LYS A 5 5.29 -27.12 -8.86
C LYS A 5 5.64 -26.96 -7.39
N GLY A 6 6.84 -26.46 -7.16
CA GLY A 6 7.21 -25.83 -5.91
C GLY A 6 8.48 -25.07 -6.16
N ARG A 7 8.55 -23.82 -5.67
CA ARG A 7 9.80 -23.06 -5.49
C ARG A 7 10.28 -22.23 -6.69
N ILE A 8 9.45 -21.32 -7.20
CA ILE A 8 9.93 -20.11 -7.92
C ILE A 8 9.08 -18.90 -7.49
N LEU A 9 9.19 -18.49 -6.22
CA LEU A 9 8.62 -17.21 -5.76
C LEU A 9 9.62 -16.34 -4.99
N GLY A 10 10.84 -16.82 -4.72
CA GLY A 10 11.83 -16.09 -3.92
C GLY A 10 12.77 -15.18 -4.71
N ILE A 11 12.96 -15.41 -6.02
CA ILE A 11 14.02 -14.75 -6.79
C ILE A 11 13.53 -13.48 -7.51
N ILE A 12 12.25 -13.42 -7.85
CA ILE A 12 11.71 -12.29 -8.65
C ILE A 12 11.59 -10.99 -7.82
N ASP A 13 11.33 -11.10 -6.50
CA ASP A 13 11.28 -9.93 -5.62
C ASP A 13 12.66 -9.37 -5.25
N ALA A 14 13.73 -10.18 -5.35
CA ALA A 14 15.09 -9.75 -4.97
C ALA A 14 15.85 -9.05 -6.10
N ILE A 15 15.44 -9.23 -7.36
CA ILE A 15 16.18 -8.72 -8.52
C ILE A 15 15.69 -7.33 -8.98
N GLN A 16 14.49 -6.90 -8.57
CA GLN A 16 13.99 -5.56 -8.93
C GLN A 16 14.74 -4.40 -8.26
N ASP A 17 15.55 -4.66 -7.22
CA ASP A 17 16.35 -3.64 -6.53
C ASP A 17 17.75 -3.43 -7.14
N ALA A 18 18.17 -4.21 -8.14
CA ALA A 18 19.59 -4.30 -8.50
C ALA A 18 20.04 -3.55 -9.78
N VAL A 19 19.15 -3.10 -10.68
CA VAL A 19 19.60 -2.52 -11.96
C VAL A 19 18.71 -1.36 -12.46
N GLY A 20 19.07 -0.15 -12.05
CA GLY A 20 18.57 1.11 -12.61
C GLY A 20 18.58 2.21 -11.56
N PRO A 21 18.79 3.49 -11.94
CA PRO A 21 18.49 4.59 -11.02
C PRO A 21 17.04 4.39 -10.53
N PRO A 22 16.76 4.51 -9.22
CA PRO A 22 15.43 4.26 -8.71
C PRO A 22 14.48 5.13 -9.51
N LYS A 23 13.62 4.50 -10.33
CA LYS A 23 12.54 5.22 -10.99
C LYS A 23 11.76 5.83 -9.84
N GLN A 24 11.89 7.14 -9.64
CA GLN A 24 11.16 7.84 -8.60
C GLN A 24 9.71 7.38 -8.72
N ALA A 25 9.18 6.82 -7.65
CA ALA A 25 7.83 6.28 -7.67
C ALA A 25 6.90 7.43 -8.06
N ALA A 26 6.37 7.38 -9.29
CA ALA A 26 5.42 8.38 -9.73
C ALA A 26 4.17 8.23 -8.86
N ALA A 27 3.76 9.28 -8.17
CA ALA A 27 2.50 9.32 -7.45
C ALA A 27 1.34 9.63 -8.40
N ASP A 28 1.30 8.91 -9.53
CA ASP A 28 0.24 9.03 -10.51
C ASP A 28 -1.07 8.45 -9.96
N ARG A 29 -2.19 8.78 -10.62
CA ARG A 29 -3.53 8.32 -10.23
C ARG A 29 -3.60 6.81 -10.03
N ARG A 30 -2.94 6.07 -10.92
CA ARG A 30 -2.90 4.60 -10.91
C ARG A 30 -2.20 4.07 -9.66
N THR A 31 -1.11 4.68 -9.25
CA THR A 31 -0.33 4.30 -8.07
C THR A 31 -1.13 4.59 -6.80
N VAL A 32 -1.79 5.74 -6.74
CA VAL A 32 -2.67 6.10 -5.63
C VAL A 32 -3.85 5.11 -5.50
N GLU A 33 -4.52 4.76 -6.59
CA GLU A 33 -5.59 3.76 -6.61
C GLU A 33 -5.12 2.36 -6.15
N LYS A 34 -3.91 1.95 -6.55
CA LYS A 34 -3.31 0.70 -6.08
C LYS A 34 -3.05 0.74 -4.58
N THR A 35 -2.52 1.85 -4.06
CA THR A 35 -2.28 2.04 -2.63
C THR A 35 -3.58 1.93 -1.84
N TRP A 36 -4.67 2.53 -2.33
CA TRP A 36 -5.99 2.41 -1.69
C TRP A 36 -6.48 0.97 -1.59
N LYS A 37 -6.39 0.19 -2.67
CA LYS A 37 -6.80 -1.22 -2.66
C LYS A 37 -5.99 -2.04 -1.65
N LEU A 38 -4.72 -1.68 -1.43
CA LEU A 38 -3.89 -2.32 -0.41
C LEU A 38 -4.33 -1.92 1.01
N MET A 39 -4.59 -0.64 1.27
CA MET A 39 -5.10 -0.18 2.57
C MET A 39 -6.44 -0.83 2.91
N ASP A 40 -7.38 -0.85 1.97
CA ASP A 40 -8.70 -1.48 2.10
C ASP A 40 -8.58 -3.00 2.40
N LYS A 41 -7.58 -3.66 1.79
CA LYS A 41 -7.24 -5.03 2.16
C LYS A 41 -6.69 -5.16 3.58
N VAL A 42 -5.87 -4.21 4.06
CA VAL A 42 -5.40 -4.20 5.46
C VAL A 42 -6.57 -4.03 6.42
N VAL A 43 -7.49 -3.09 6.16
CA VAL A 43 -8.71 -2.90 6.97
C VAL A 43 -9.50 -4.20 7.09
N ARG A 44 -9.79 -4.87 5.96
CA ARG A 44 -10.48 -6.16 5.97
C ARG A 44 -9.77 -7.24 6.79
N LEU A 45 -8.44 -7.28 6.76
CA LEU A 45 -7.67 -8.23 7.57
C LEU A 45 -7.75 -7.88 9.06
N CYS A 46 -7.67 -6.60 9.40
CA CYS A 46 -7.81 -6.09 10.77
C CYS A 46 -9.22 -6.25 11.35
N GLN A 47 -10.25 -6.38 10.51
CA GLN A 47 -11.63 -6.67 10.94
C GLN A 47 -11.84 -8.13 11.38
N ASN A 48 -10.82 -9.00 11.28
CA ASN A 48 -10.93 -10.37 11.78
C ASN A 48 -11.19 -10.37 13.29
N PRO A 49 -12.32 -10.93 13.77
CA PRO A 49 -12.67 -10.90 15.20
C PRO A 49 -11.65 -11.61 16.09
N LYS A 50 -10.86 -12.55 15.54
CA LYS A 50 -9.80 -13.25 16.29
C LYS A 50 -8.67 -12.32 16.75
N LEU A 51 -8.49 -11.17 16.09
CA LEU A 51 -7.46 -10.19 16.46
C LEU A 51 -7.81 -9.40 17.73
N GLN A 52 -9.09 -9.36 18.10
CA GLN A 52 -9.59 -8.65 19.28
C GLN A 52 -9.02 -7.21 19.41
N LEU A 53 -8.97 -6.48 18.30
CA LEU A 53 -8.44 -5.11 18.29
C LEU A 53 -9.30 -4.20 19.18
N LYS A 54 -8.67 -3.61 20.20
CA LYS A 54 -9.32 -2.64 21.08
C LYS A 54 -9.47 -1.30 20.38
N ASN A 55 -10.62 -0.66 20.54
CA ASN A 55 -10.84 0.70 20.06
C ASN A 55 -10.14 1.71 20.99
N SER A 56 -8.82 1.78 20.87
CA SER A 56 -7.96 2.70 21.61
C SER A 56 -6.84 3.19 20.71
N PRO A 57 -6.42 4.46 20.81
CA PRO A 57 -5.30 4.97 20.02
C PRO A 57 -4.00 4.18 20.26
N PRO A 58 -3.23 3.85 19.21
CA PRO A 58 -3.55 4.00 17.78
C PRO A 58 -4.52 2.90 17.28
N TYR A 59 -5.65 3.29 16.67
CA TYR A 59 -6.66 2.35 16.18
C TYR A 59 -6.69 2.27 14.64
N ILE A 60 -6.14 1.19 14.09
CA ILE A 60 -5.94 1.03 12.64
C ILE A 60 -7.22 1.06 11.81
N LEU A 61 -8.34 0.63 12.40
CA LEU A 61 -9.65 0.60 11.75
C LEU A 61 -10.26 2.00 11.60
N ASP A 62 -9.78 2.99 12.34
CA ASP A 62 -10.12 4.41 12.12
C ASP A 62 -9.05 5.11 11.27
N ILE A 63 -7.78 4.88 11.58
CA ILE A 63 -6.65 5.55 10.93
C ILE A 63 -6.64 5.32 9.41
N LEU A 64 -6.87 4.09 8.94
CA LEU A 64 -6.81 3.81 7.50
C LEU A 64 -7.97 4.46 6.72
N PRO A 65 -9.24 4.36 7.18
CA PRO A 65 -10.32 5.17 6.60
C PRO A 65 -10.05 6.67 6.63
N ASP A 66 -9.58 7.23 7.74
CA ASP A 66 -9.30 8.67 7.84
C ASP A 66 -8.18 9.10 6.88
N THR A 67 -7.14 8.28 6.78
CA THR A 67 -6.04 8.49 5.82
C THR A 67 -6.56 8.48 4.39
N TYR A 68 -7.49 7.57 4.07
CA TYR A 68 -8.14 7.53 2.77
C TYR A 68 -8.98 8.78 2.49
N GLN A 69 -9.77 9.25 3.46
CA GLN A 69 -10.56 10.48 3.30
C GLN A 69 -9.64 11.69 3.06
N HIS A 70 -8.52 11.79 3.78
CA HIS A 70 -7.56 12.87 3.57
C HIS A 70 -6.92 12.78 2.18
N LEU A 71 -6.54 11.59 1.71
CA LEU A 71 -6.04 11.41 0.34
C LEU A 71 -7.07 11.81 -0.72
N ARG A 72 -8.35 11.47 -0.53
CA ARG A 72 -9.42 11.93 -1.43
C ARG A 72 -9.55 13.44 -1.43
N LEU A 73 -9.47 14.07 -0.25
CA LEU A 73 -9.53 15.53 -0.13
C LEU A 73 -8.38 16.17 -0.91
N ILE A 74 -7.15 15.66 -0.76
CA ILE A 74 -6.00 16.12 -1.55
C ILE A 74 -6.31 15.99 -3.04
N LEU A 75 -6.64 14.79 -3.52
CA LEU A 75 -6.92 14.59 -4.96
C LEU A 75 -8.06 15.46 -5.49
N SER A 76 -9.08 15.76 -4.68
CA SER A 76 -10.18 16.64 -5.08
C SER A 76 -9.74 18.09 -5.35
N LYS A 77 -8.62 18.53 -4.77
CA LYS A 77 -8.02 19.85 -5.05
C LYS A 77 -7.16 19.87 -6.32
N TYR A 78 -6.82 18.69 -6.84
CA TYR A 78 -6.01 18.48 -8.05
C TYR A 78 -6.79 17.67 -9.10
N ASP A 79 -8.09 17.94 -9.25
CA ASP A 79 -9.01 17.23 -10.16
C ASP A 79 -8.75 17.53 -11.65
N ASP A 80 -8.17 18.69 -11.94
CA ASP A 80 -7.63 19.05 -13.26
C ASP A 80 -6.36 18.24 -13.59
N ASN A 81 -6.26 17.71 -14.81
CA ASN A 81 -5.11 16.97 -15.32
C ASN A 81 -3.77 17.73 -15.17
N GLN A 82 -3.76 19.05 -15.37
CA GLN A 82 -2.55 19.86 -15.17
C GLN A 82 -2.14 19.92 -13.70
N LYS A 83 -3.11 20.04 -12.79
CA LYS A 83 -2.87 20.06 -11.34
C LYS A 83 -2.44 18.69 -10.84
N LEU A 84 -3.04 17.61 -11.37
CA LEU A 84 -2.65 16.25 -11.01
C LEU A 84 -1.19 15.95 -11.38
N ALA A 85 -0.72 16.47 -12.52
CA ALA A 85 0.69 16.40 -12.89
C ALA A 85 1.60 17.11 -11.87
N GLN A 86 1.20 18.31 -11.40
CA GLN A 86 1.94 19.02 -10.35
C GLN A 86 1.99 18.24 -9.03
N LEU A 87 0.87 17.63 -8.63
CA LEU A 87 0.82 16.77 -7.44
C LEU A 87 1.73 15.56 -7.58
N SER A 88 1.78 14.93 -8.76
CA SER A 88 2.67 13.78 -9.00
C SER A 88 4.16 14.15 -8.97
N GLU A 89 4.51 15.42 -9.22
CA GLU A 89 5.87 15.92 -9.10
C GLU A 89 6.26 16.35 -7.68
N ASN A 90 5.27 16.52 -6.79
CA ASN A 90 5.53 16.87 -5.39
C ASN A 90 6.34 15.77 -4.69
N GLU A 91 7.54 16.12 -4.23
CA GLU A 91 8.49 15.16 -3.65
C GLU A 91 7.94 14.48 -2.39
N TYR A 92 7.32 15.24 -1.50
CA TYR A 92 6.70 14.70 -0.29
C TYR A 92 5.57 13.72 -0.65
N PHE A 93 4.71 14.07 -1.60
CA PHE A 93 3.60 13.20 -2.01
C PHE A 93 4.10 11.89 -2.62
N LYS A 94 5.16 11.93 -3.44
CA LYS A 94 5.84 10.72 -3.95
C LYS A 94 6.32 9.82 -2.81
N ILE A 95 7.05 10.38 -1.85
CA ILE A 95 7.58 9.64 -0.69
C ILE A 95 6.43 9.08 0.17
N TYR A 96 5.38 9.89 0.38
CA TYR A 96 4.22 9.52 1.18
C TYR A 96 3.47 8.32 0.58
N ILE A 97 3.14 8.38 -0.72
CA ILE A 97 2.42 7.31 -1.42
C ILE A 97 3.26 6.03 -1.49
N ASP A 98 4.56 6.13 -1.78
CA ASP A 98 5.47 4.97 -1.78
C ASP A 98 5.56 4.32 -0.39
N SER A 99 5.74 5.13 0.66
CA SER A 99 5.79 4.67 2.05
C SER A 99 4.49 3.99 2.47
N LEU A 100 3.35 4.59 2.15
CA LEU A 100 2.02 4.03 2.45
C LEU A 100 1.80 2.71 1.73
N MET A 101 2.21 2.61 0.46
CA MET A 101 2.15 1.37 -0.31
C MET A 101 3.03 0.27 0.32
N LYS A 102 4.29 0.59 0.63
CA LYS A 102 5.24 -0.35 1.24
C LYS A 102 4.75 -0.85 2.60
N LYS A 103 4.25 0.04 3.46
CA LYS A 103 3.68 -0.34 4.77
C LYS A 103 2.43 -1.20 4.63
N SER A 104 1.54 -0.88 3.70
CA SER A 104 0.34 -1.69 3.44
C SER A 104 0.70 -3.10 2.94
N LYS A 105 1.67 -3.22 2.02
CA LYS A 105 2.19 -4.53 1.56
C LYS A 105 2.80 -5.33 2.72
N ARG A 106 3.60 -4.68 3.57
CA ARG A 106 4.21 -5.32 4.74
C ARG A 106 3.13 -5.82 5.72
N ALA A 107 2.13 -5.01 6.02
CA ALA A 107 1.01 -5.43 6.88
C ALA A 107 0.27 -6.65 6.31
N ILE A 108 -0.06 -6.65 5.02
CA ILE A 108 -0.68 -7.80 4.35
C ILE A 108 0.20 -9.05 4.45
N ARG A 109 1.52 -8.89 4.31
CA ARG A 109 2.48 -9.99 4.44
C ARG A 109 2.51 -10.57 5.86
N LEU A 110 2.47 -9.72 6.89
CA LEU A 110 2.38 -10.17 8.28
C LEU A 110 1.16 -11.08 8.52
N PHE A 111 -0.01 -10.72 7.98
CA PHE A 111 -1.20 -11.59 8.08
C PHE A 111 -1.06 -12.92 7.34
N LYS A 112 -0.31 -12.95 6.22
CA LYS A 112 -0.07 -14.19 5.47
C LYS A 112 0.93 -15.11 6.14
N GLU A 113 1.92 -14.55 6.83
CA GLU A 113 2.97 -15.29 7.53
C GLU A 113 2.50 -15.72 8.93
N GLY A 114 1.66 -14.92 9.58
CA GLY A 114 1.17 -15.13 10.95
C GLY A 114 -0.14 -15.91 11.08
N LYS A 115 -0.51 -16.74 10.09
CA LYS A 115 -1.85 -17.39 9.95
C LYS A 115 -2.53 -17.94 11.23
N GLU A 116 -1.75 -18.34 12.24
CA GLU A 116 -2.19 -19.05 13.45
C GLU A 116 -1.66 -18.39 14.75
N ARG A 117 -0.99 -17.24 14.69
CA ARG A 117 -0.41 -16.54 15.85
C ARG A 117 -1.19 -15.30 16.24
#